data_AF-A0A819REY4-F1
#
_entry.id   AF-A0A819REY4-F1
#
_cell.length_a   1.000
_cell.length_b   1.000
_cell.length_c   1.000
_cell.angle_alpha   90.00
_cell.angle_beta   90.00
_cell.angle_gamma   90.00
#
_symmetry.space_group_name_H-M   'P 1'
#
loop_
_entity.id
_entity.type
_entity.pdbx_description
1 polymer ?
#
loop_
_entity_poly.entity_id
_entity_poly.type
_entity_poly.pdbx_seq_one_letter_code
_entity_poly.pdbx_strand_id
1 'polypeptide(L)'
;IVKTITFDELLPILVARGVRGAIIKIDIEGSESFVIESGSRVFDTLEIPFIQMEWFKVRDYPDRVKIIIDFFVKRNYDPKTLSCQLLNVNQHITWPNDLCWIKRNVSNFC
;
A
#
# COMPACT_ATOMS: atom_id res chain seq x y z
N ILE A 1 -5.38 26.49 -9.08
CA ILE A 1 -6.32 25.38 -8.78
C ILE A 1 -5.58 24.09 -9.07
N VAL A 2 -5.35 23.26 -8.06
CA VAL A 2 -4.78 21.92 -8.24
C VAL A 2 -5.94 20.97 -8.56
N LYS A 3 -5.84 20.23 -9.66
CA LYS A 3 -6.80 19.16 -9.97
C LYS A 3 -6.32 17.87 -9.31
N THR A 4 -7.20 17.23 -8.56
CA THR A 4 -6.94 15.95 -7.91
C THR A 4 -7.89 14.91 -8.48
N ILE A 5 -7.41 13.68 -8.62
CA ILE A 5 -8.23 12.49 -8.81
C ILE A 5 -7.88 11.50 -7.71
N THR A 6 -8.85 10.69 -7.33
CA THR A 6 -8.69 9.55 -6.43
C THR A 6 -8.06 8.37 -7.14
N PHE A 7 -7.50 7.42 -6.38
CA PHE A 7 -6.91 6.24 -7.00
C PHE A 7 -7.97 5.37 -7.69
N ASP A 8 -9.16 5.25 -7.09
CA ASP A 8 -10.30 4.51 -7.66
C ASP A 8 -10.83 5.09 -8.98
N GLU A 9 -10.63 6.38 -9.26
CA GLU A 9 -11.00 6.99 -10.54
C GLU A 9 -10.13 6.48 -11.71
N LEU A 10 -8.97 5.88 -11.44
CA LEU A 10 -8.17 5.22 -12.48
C LEU A 10 -8.72 3.85 -12.87
N LEU A 11 -9.53 3.21 -12.02
CA LEU A 11 -9.98 1.83 -12.22
C LEU A 11 -10.68 1.58 -13.57
N PRO A 12 -11.61 2.43 -14.05
CA PRO A 12 -12.26 2.21 -15.36
C PRO A 12 -11.25 2.15 -16.51
N ILE A 13 -10.20 2.98 -16.46
CA ILE A 13 -9.18 3.03 -17.51
C ILE A 13 -8.30 1.77 -17.45
N LEU A 14 -7.93 1.32 -16.25
CA LEU A 14 -7.14 0.10 -16.06
C LEU A 14 -7.90 -1.13 -16.56
N VAL A 15 -9.16 -1.28 -16.19
CA VAL A 15 -10.02 -2.39 -16.62
C VAL A 15 -10.28 -2.36 -18.12
N ALA A 16 -10.57 -1.19 -18.69
CA ALA A 16 -10.79 -1.06 -20.14
C ALA A 16 -9.55 -1.44 -20.97
N ARG A 17 -8.35 -1.33 -20.38
CA ARG A 17 -7.08 -1.77 -20.99
C ARG A 17 -6.71 -3.21 -20.69
N GLY A 18 -7.58 -3.96 -20.00
CA GLY A 18 -7.35 -5.37 -19.67
C GLY A 18 -6.32 -5.60 -18.56
N VAL A 19 -6.00 -4.58 -17.75
CA VAL A 19 -5.13 -4.74 -16.58
C VAL A 19 -5.84 -5.60 -15.54
N ARG A 20 -5.21 -6.71 -15.14
CA ARG A 20 -5.77 -7.64 -14.14
C ARG A 20 -5.04 -7.61 -12.80
N GLY A 21 -3.81 -7.11 -12.79
CA GLY A 21 -2.98 -7.02 -11.60
C GLY A 21 -1.88 -6.00 -11.76
N ALA A 22 -1.25 -5.62 -10.65
CA ALA A 22 -0.21 -4.61 -10.61
C ALA A 22 0.73 -4.84 -9.42
N ILE A 23 1.98 -4.44 -9.60
CA ILE A 23 2.93 -4.18 -8.51
C ILE A 23 2.95 -2.66 -8.31
N ILE A 24 2.88 -2.19 -7.07
CA ILE A 24 2.75 -0.76 -6.77
C ILE A 24 3.97 -0.26 -5.99
N LYS A 25 4.46 0.94 -6.32
CA LYS A 25 5.30 1.76 -5.44
C LYS A 25 4.48 2.99 -5.01
N ILE A 26 4.41 3.25 -3.70
CA ILE A 26 3.77 4.42 -3.11
C ILE A 26 4.85 5.26 -2.43
N ASP A 27 4.96 6.51 -2.84
CA ASP A 27 5.98 7.45 -2.39
C ASP A 27 5.40 8.85 -2.59
N ILE A 28 4.70 9.38 -1.58
CA ILE A 28 3.91 10.61 -1.69
C ILE A 28 4.07 11.52 -0.47
N GLU A 29 5.27 11.57 0.09
CA GLU A 29 5.69 12.61 1.03
C GLU A 29 4.79 12.70 2.29
N GLY A 30 4.45 11.55 2.89
CA GLY A 30 3.62 11.47 4.10
C GLY A 30 2.12 11.38 3.82
N SER A 31 1.71 11.41 2.56
CA SER A 31 0.31 11.39 2.11
C SER A 31 -0.20 9.98 1.77
N GLU A 32 0.56 8.93 2.11
CA GLU A 32 0.35 7.53 1.73
C GLU A 32 -1.07 7.06 2.06
N SER A 33 -1.63 7.49 3.20
CA SER A 33 -2.98 7.10 3.62
C SER A 33 -4.06 7.51 2.62
N PHE A 34 -3.92 8.63 1.91
CA PHE A 34 -4.95 9.08 0.96
C PHE A 34 -5.09 8.16 -0.26
N VAL A 35 -4.01 7.51 -0.70
CA VAL A 35 -4.07 6.46 -1.72
C VAL A 35 -4.84 5.25 -1.21
N ILE A 36 -4.64 4.92 0.06
CA ILE A 36 -5.27 3.77 0.71
C ILE A 36 -6.77 4.03 0.93
N GLU A 37 -7.13 5.19 1.46
CA GLU A 37 -8.52 5.62 1.71
C GLU A 37 -9.33 5.68 0.42
N SER A 38 -8.71 6.14 -0.68
CA SER A 38 -9.37 6.37 -1.96
C SER A 38 -9.19 5.25 -2.99
N GLY A 39 -8.52 4.14 -2.60
CA GLY A 39 -8.09 3.07 -3.51
C GLY A 39 -8.80 1.73 -3.31
N SER A 40 -9.79 1.64 -2.42
CA SER A 40 -10.39 0.36 -2.04
C SER A 40 -10.88 -0.44 -3.25
N ARG A 41 -11.52 0.20 -4.24
CA ARG A 41 -12.03 -0.52 -5.41
C ARG A 41 -10.91 -1.05 -6.29
N VAL A 42 -9.81 -0.31 -6.44
CA VAL A 42 -8.61 -0.79 -7.13
C VAL A 42 -8.04 -2.03 -6.45
N PHE A 43 -7.89 -2.00 -5.12
CA PHE A 43 -7.37 -3.14 -4.35
C PHE A 43 -8.31 -4.35 -4.29
N ASP A 44 -9.61 -4.13 -4.45
CA ASP A 44 -10.61 -5.21 -4.46
C ASP A 44 -10.81 -5.79 -5.88
N THR A 45 -10.48 -5.04 -6.94
CA THR A 45 -10.68 -5.46 -8.34
C THR A 45 -9.42 -6.04 -8.99
N LEU A 46 -8.25 -5.47 -8.70
CA LEU A 46 -6.98 -5.88 -9.30
C LEU A 46 -6.20 -6.82 -8.37
N GLU A 47 -5.48 -7.76 -8.97
CA GLU A 47 -4.51 -8.57 -8.26
C GLU A 47 -3.25 -7.74 -7.95
N ILE A 48 -3.14 -7.27 -6.70
CA ILE A 48 -1.99 -6.52 -6.24
C ILE A 48 -1.22 -7.39 -5.23
N PRO A 49 -0.24 -8.18 -5.64
CA PRO A 49 0.46 -9.06 -4.71
C PRO A 49 1.51 -8.32 -3.86
N PHE A 50 1.98 -7.16 -4.33
CA PHE A 50 3.13 -6.47 -3.78
C PHE A 50 2.96 -4.95 -3.86
N ILE A 51 3.25 -4.27 -2.74
CA ILE A 51 3.36 -2.82 -2.67
C ILE A 51 4.67 -2.47 -1.96
N GLN A 52 5.55 -1.69 -2.59
CA GLN A 52 6.62 -0.99 -1.88
C GLN A 52 6.12 0.39 -1.45
N MET A 53 6.42 0.81 -0.23
CA MET A 53 5.92 2.06 0.34
C MET A 53 7.05 2.80 1.06
N GLU A 54 7.16 4.11 0.79
CA GLU A 54 7.92 5.01 1.66
C GLU A 54 7.18 5.14 3.00
N TRP A 55 7.89 4.89 4.10
CA TRP A 55 7.38 4.96 5.47
C TRP A 55 7.95 6.14 6.26
N PHE A 56 9.04 6.75 5.77
CA PHE A 56 9.83 7.74 6.51
C PHE A 56 9.01 8.91 7.04
N LYS A 57 8.17 9.53 6.20
CA LYS A 57 7.35 10.68 6.61
C LYS A 57 6.03 10.27 7.25
N VAL A 58 5.39 9.21 6.76
CA VAL A 58 4.05 8.83 7.25
C VAL A 58 4.06 8.39 8.71
N ARG A 59 5.19 7.82 9.19
CA ARG A 59 5.33 7.34 10.57
C ARG A 59 5.14 8.42 11.64
N ASP A 60 5.31 9.70 11.27
CA ASP A 60 5.12 10.84 12.15
C ASP A 60 3.64 11.25 12.32
N TYR A 61 2.73 10.59 11.58
CA TYR A 61 1.28 10.84 11.60
C TYR A 61 0.51 9.60 12.09
N PRO A 62 0.25 9.45 13.41
CA PRO A 62 -0.36 8.25 13.98
C PRO A 62 -1.68 7.82 13.33
N ASP A 63 -2.55 8.78 12.99
CA ASP A 63 -3.84 8.49 12.36
C ASP A 63 -3.67 7.89 10.96
N ARG A 64 -2.71 8.40 10.18
CA ARG A 64 -2.41 7.91 8.82
C ARG A 64 -1.78 6.53 8.86
N VAL A 65 -0.86 6.31 9.80
CA VAL A 65 -0.26 4.99 10.07
C VAL A 65 -1.35 3.96 10.36
N LYS A 66 -2.29 4.30 11.25
CA LYS A 66 -3.38 3.40 11.62
C LYS A 66 -4.22 3.00 10.41
N ILE A 67 -4.60 3.98 9.58
CA ILE A 67 -5.37 3.75 8.35
C ILE A 67 -4.65 2.76 7.43
N ILE A 68 -3.36 2.96 7.20
CA ILE A 68 -2.55 2.12 6.31
C ILE A 68 -2.46 0.68 6.85
N ILE A 69 -2.09 0.53 8.12
CA ILE A 69 -1.93 -0.78 8.76
C ILE A 69 -3.26 -1.54 8.76
N ASP A 70 -4.35 -0.90 9.21
CA ASP A 70 -5.67 -1.52 9.26
C ASP A 70 -6.11 -2.00 7.86
N PHE A 71 -5.89 -1.17 6.84
CA PHE A 71 -6.28 -1.48 5.47
C PHE A 71 -5.57 -2.73 4.93
N PHE A 72 -4.23 -2.77 5.08
CA PHE A 72 -3.42 -3.86 4.55
C PHE A 72 -3.58 -5.15 5.35
N VAL A 73 -3.61 -5.07 6.68
CA VAL A 73 -3.85 -6.24 7.55
C VAL A 73 -5.23 -6.85 7.27
N LYS A 74 -6.28 -6.02 7.14
CA LYS A 74 -7.63 -6.49 6.79
C LYS A 74 -7.66 -7.21 5.43
N ARG A 75 -6.76 -6.85 4.50
CA ARG A 75 -6.64 -7.45 3.17
C ARG A 75 -5.58 -8.54 3.08
N ASN A 76 -5.13 -9.07 4.21
CA ASN A 76 -4.15 -10.15 4.30
C ASN A 76 -2.81 -9.80 3.65
N TYR A 77 -2.31 -8.59 3.84
CA TYR A 77 -0.93 -8.25 3.56
C TYR A 77 -0.12 -8.27 4.85
N ASP A 78 1.11 -8.73 4.74
CA ASP A 78 2.09 -8.67 5.82
C ASP A 78 3.17 -7.63 5.49
N PRO A 79 3.55 -6.77 6.45
CA PRO A 79 4.62 -5.82 6.26
C PRO A 79 5.97 -6.54 6.35
N LYS A 80 6.87 -6.27 5.40
CA LYS A 80 8.22 -6.83 5.35
C LYS A 80 9.25 -5.76 5.03
N THR A 81 10.48 -5.97 5.46
CA THR A 81 11.63 -5.19 4.95
C THR A 81 11.86 -5.50 3.47
N LEU A 82 12.67 -4.68 2.80
CA LEU A 82 13.11 -4.96 1.42
C LEU A 82 13.91 -6.27 1.30
N SER A 83 14.48 -6.76 2.41
CA SER A 83 15.16 -8.06 2.50
C SER A 83 14.24 -9.19 2.99
N CYS A 84 12.92 -9.04 2.81
CA CYS A 84 11.90 -10.04 3.13
C CYS A 84 11.76 -10.43 4.61
N GLN A 85 12.29 -9.64 5.56
CA GLN A 85 12.09 -9.90 6.99
C GLN A 85 10.73 -9.38 7.42
N LEU A 86 9.94 -10.21 8.11
CA LEU A 86 8.63 -9.82 8.63
C LEU A 86 8.75 -8.70 9.67
N LEU A 87 7.92 -7.68 9.54
CA LEU A 87 7.86 -6.54 10.47
C LEU A 87 6.70 -6.72 11.47
N ASN A 88 6.95 -6.39 12.73
CA ASN A 88 5.91 -6.39 13.76
C ASN A 88 5.08 -5.11 13.68
N VAL A 89 3.77 -5.25 13.43
CA VAL A 89 2.82 -4.12 13.35
C VAL A 89 2.78 -3.25 14.61
N ASN A 90 3.05 -3.82 15.79
CA ASN A 90 3.08 -3.07 17.05
C ASN A 90 4.36 -2.22 17.22
N GLN A 91 5.33 -2.39 16.31
CA GLN A 91 6.61 -1.66 16.30
C GLN A 91 6.74 -0.76 15.06
N HIS A 92 5.61 -0.30 14.52
CA HIS A 92 5.56 0.46 13.27
C HIS A 92 6.37 1.76 13.28
N ILE A 93 6.62 2.34 14.45
CA ILE A 93 7.42 3.58 14.60
C ILE A 93 8.90 3.33 14.27
N THR A 94 9.40 2.11 14.50
CA THR A 94 10.82 1.76 14.32
C THR A 94 11.09 1.05 12.99
N TRP A 95 10.10 0.99 12.10
CA TRP A 95 10.27 0.38 10.79
C TRP A 95 11.27 1.18 9.93
N PRO A 96 11.92 0.52 8.96
CA PRO A 96 12.79 1.20 8.01
C PRO A 96 12.05 2.27 7.21
N ASN A 97 12.81 3.16 6.56
CA ASN A 97 12.26 4.24 5.74
C ASN A 97 11.48 3.75 4.51
N ASP A 98 11.81 2.56 4.00
CA ASP A 98 11.05 1.86 2.95
C ASP A 98 10.70 0.46 3.43
N LEU A 99 9.51 0.01 3.08
CA LEU A 99 9.03 -1.34 3.38
C LEU A 99 8.16 -1.88 2.26
N CYS A 100 7.83 -3.16 2.36
CA CYS A 100 6.92 -3.85 1.47
C CYS A 100 5.67 -4.30 2.21
N TRP A 101 4.50 -4.15 1.60
CA TRP A 101 3.29 -4.89 1.95
C TRP A 101 3.13 -6.02 0.94
N ILE A 102 3.19 -7.26 1.40
CA ILE A 102 3.13 -8.45 0.53
C ILE A 102 1.91 -9.27 0.89
N LYS A 103 1.09 -9.58 -0.12
CA LYS A 103 -0.13 -10.35 0.06
C LYS A 103 0.22 -11.78 0.51
N ARG A 104 -0.46 -12.29 1.52
CA ARG A 104 -0.30 -13.67 2.00
C ARG A 104 -0.52 -14.64 0.84
N ASN A 105 0.24 -15.73 0.86
CA ASN A 105 0.21 -16.82 -0.14
C ASN A 105 0.77 -16.47 -1.52
N VAL A 106 1.53 -15.36 -1.65
CA VAL A 106 2.28 -15.07 -2.87
C VAL A 106 3.78 -15.27 -2.62
N SER A 107 4.25 -16.51 -2.81
CA SER A 107 5.62 -16.96 -2.46
C SER A 107 6.74 -16.46 -3.37
N ASN A 108 6.41 -15.72 -4.43
CA ASN A 108 7.37 -15.33 -5.47
C ASN A 108 8.04 -13.98 -5.20
N PHE A 109 7.61 -13.26 -4.17
CA PHE A 109 8.18 -11.95 -3.79
C PHE A 109 9.07 -12.06 -2.55
N CYS A 110 8.64 -12.91 -1.62
CA CYS A 110 9.24 -13.37 -0.38
C CYS A 110 8.48 -14.66 0.01
#